data_AF-A0A846PDP4-F1
#
_entry.id   AF-A0A846PDP4-F1
#
_cell.length_a   1.000
_cell.length_b   1.000
_cell.length_c   1.000
_cell.angle_alpha   90.00
_cell.angle_beta   90.00
_cell.angle_gamma   90.00
#
_symmetry.space_group_name_H-M   'P 1'
#
loop_
_entity.id
_entity.type
_entity.pdbx_description
1 polymer ?
#
loop_
_entity_poly.entity_id
_entity_poly.type
_entity_poly.pdbx_seq_one_letter_code
_entity_poly.pdbx_strand_id
1 'polypeptide(L)'
;MNSRDSSSLITDIKKTGTILRKSASGQIIDYKNRFQSIRDLFETLLADLVISDFGFQNAFETAMEFFGSSKVKFAAIDGTEYTRPMFDLVIFFSDACAAKGFIEFRENAPPKVEYLAGLVEQERSVCSCVPVFVNKVPEIDQTMLDFREEIQTSVVKPLTDESIAVNSSIASWVMTFAEIYLGYRLVSDPKENIRILLLDRSLTSMQTSLMYDTSYRSKWEKKGSLIGCEVDGVPIDVNDLAFGRHRILNERLEIPAPRGDYLRYAIIYLLEKSESSLKFDEICRELSIIDEKRQKRVSKFIKKSVKEGFLAEKDSRYSINSRYKNTWIRLKKLVKNLGEQLLERPDVENPLKIKKKGEEHWLTTLDLAFMTLLCLYMLIEECWKKKALLIGITKDTASRDLKNQVIPVCVNNNIWNRIDQSKLSQAPNTDRMFLQSISLFNYEKLPAPWSLIEYDSAFRTIVPDFKNRLGFVNGAIKNKVIPERLFVKSYIQLSQAKYDPQLRSNVL
;
A
#
# COMPACT_ATOMS: atom_id res chain seq x y z
N MET A 1 15.53 -60.24 -5.28
CA MET A 1 16.38 -59.03 -5.18
C MET A 1 15.59 -57.82 -4.61
N ASN A 2 14.70 -58.01 -3.62
CA ASN A 2 13.75 -56.98 -3.14
C ASN A 2 13.73 -56.75 -1.61
N SER A 3 14.83 -57.00 -0.88
CA SER A 3 14.86 -56.79 0.58
C SER A 3 15.94 -55.83 1.09
N ARG A 4 16.85 -55.34 0.22
CA ARG A 4 17.89 -54.38 0.60
C ARG A 4 17.48 -52.92 0.44
N ASP A 5 16.62 -52.59 -0.54
CA ASP A 5 16.19 -51.21 -0.80
C ASP A 5 15.16 -50.67 0.21
N SER A 6 14.35 -51.54 0.84
CA SER A 6 13.41 -51.13 1.88
C SER A 6 14.09 -50.76 3.20
N SER A 7 15.24 -51.38 3.49
CA SER A 7 16.05 -51.16 4.69
C SER A 7 16.78 -49.81 4.68
N SER A 8 17.33 -49.39 3.53
CA SER A 8 17.99 -48.07 3.40
C SER A 8 16.97 -46.94 3.51
N LEU A 9 15.81 -47.07 2.87
CA LEU A 9 14.72 -46.09 2.91
C LEU A 9 14.19 -45.86 4.34
N ILE A 10 14.00 -46.94 5.12
CA ILE A 10 13.58 -46.83 6.53
C ILE A 10 14.65 -46.15 7.38
N THR A 11 15.93 -46.41 7.09
CA THR A 11 17.06 -45.79 7.79
C THR A 11 17.17 -44.30 7.47
N ASP A 12 16.96 -43.93 6.21
CA ASP A 12 16.97 -42.54 5.74
C ASP A 12 15.78 -41.75 6.27
N ILE A 13 14.58 -42.35 6.35
CA ILE A 13 13.40 -41.74 6.97
C ILE A 13 13.64 -41.51 8.48
N LYS A 14 14.22 -42.48 9.20
CA LYS A 14 14.55 -42.32 10.63
C LYS A 14 15.60 -41.24 10.86
N LYS A 15 16.63 -41.17 10.00
CA LYS A 15 17.67 -40.14 10.04
C LYS A 15 17.05 -38.76 9.79
N THR A 16 16.23 -38.63 8.76
CA THR A 16 15.53 -37.39 8.40
C THR A 16 14.61 -36.94 9.53
N GLY A 17 13.82 -37.86 10.10
CA GLY A 17 12.94 -37.57 11.25
C GLY A 17 13.72 -37.13 12.49
N THR A 18 14.88 -37.73 12.76
CA THR A 18 15.73 -37.35 13.89
C THR A 18 16.36 -35.97 13.69
N ILE A 19 16.83 -35.67 12.47
CA ILE A 19 17.36 -34.36 12.11
C ILE A 19 16.26 -33.30 12.25
N LEU A 20 15.08 -33.54 11.68
CA LEU A 20 13.94 -32.63 11.77
C LEU A 20 13.58 -32.34 13.22
N ARG A 21 13.45 -33.38 14.06
CA ARG A 21 13.14 -33.22 15.48
C ARG A 21 14.22 -32.42 16.20
N LYS A 22 15.50 -32.76 16.03
CA LYS A 22 16.61 -32.07 16.73
C LYS A 22 16.70 -30.61 16.31
N SER A 23 16.57 -30.33 15.01
CA SER A 23 16.58 -28.96 14.48
C SER A 23 15.37 -28.17 14.97
N ALA A 24 14.16 -28.75 14.94
CA ALA A 24 12.96 -28.09 15.45
C ALA A 24 13.05 -27.80 16.94
N SER A 25 13.50 -28.76 17.76
CA SER A 25 13.73 -28.55 19.19
C SER A 25 14.78 -27.45 19.45
N GLY A 26 15.87 -27.41 18.67
CA GLY A 26 16.86 -26.34 18.75
C GLY A 26 16.27 -24.96 18.47
N GLN A 27 15.43 -24.84 17.43
CA GLN A 27 14.71 -23.60 17.11
C GLN A 27 13.77 -23.19 18.25
N ILE A 28 12.98 -24.13 18.80
CA ILE A 28 12.05 -23.84 19.90
C ILE A 28 12.79 -23.32 21.14
N ILE A 29 13.94 -23.91 21.49
CA ILE A 29 14.74 -23.48 22.63
C ILE A 29 15.33 -22.08 22.40
N ASP A 30 15.88 -21.81 21.20
CA ASP A 30 16.40 -20.48 20.85
C ASP A 30 15.29 -19.42 20.95
N TYR A 31 14.12 -19.68 20.38
CA TYR A 31 12.97 -18.79 20.48
C TYR A 31 12.54 -18.57 21.92
N LYS A 32 12.44 -19.63 22.73
CA LYS A 32 12.09 -19.51 24.16
C LYS A 32 13.06 -18.59 24.90
N ASN A 33 14.36 -18.70 24.64
CA ASN A 33 15.36 -17.84 25.29
C ASN A 33 15.21 -16.37 24.85
N ARG A 34 15.04 -16.12 23.54
CA ARG A 34 14.79 -14.76 23.00
C ARG A 34 13.50 -14.14 23.53
N PHE A 35 12.49 -14.96 23.75
CA PHE A 35 11.20 -14.57 24.28
C PHE A 35 11.27 -14.21 25.77
N GLN A 36 12.08 -14.92 26.56
CA GLN A 36 12.29 -14.61 27.97
C GLN A 36 13.11 -13.32 28.16
N SER A 37 14.09 -13.05 27.30
CA SER A 37 14.94 -11.85 27.43
C SER A 37 14.21 -10.52 27.18
N ILE A 38 13.04 -10.57 26.55
CA ILE A 38 12.21 -9.39 26.23
C ILE A 38 11.05 -9.16 27.20
N ARG A 39 10.89 -9.98 28.25
CA ARG A 39 9.78 -9.85 29.20
C ARG A 39 9.71 -8.45 29.81
N ASP A 40 10.85 -7.92 30.22
CA ASP A 40 10.97 -6.62 30.90
C ASP A 40 10.82 -5.43 29.94
N LEU A 41 10.87 -5.66 28.61
CA LEU A 41 10.70 -4.59 27.62
C LEU A 41 9.27 -4.02 27.64
N PHE A 42 8.31 -4.75 28.19
CA PHE A 42 6.98 -4.19 28.43
C PHE A 42 7.07 -2.96 29.34
N GLU A 43 7.59 -3.12 30.56
CA GLU A 43 7.66 -2.04 31.55
C GLU A 43 8.59 -0.91 31.12
N THR A 44 9.72 -1.23 30.47
CA THR A 44 10.71 -0.19 30.14
C THR A 44 10.42 0.59 28.86
N LEU A 45 9.50 0.09 28.01
CA LEU A 45 9.27 0.67 26.68
C LEU A 45 7.80 0.63 26.26
N LEU A 46 7.16 -0.54 26.24
CA LEU A 46 5.84 -0.67 25.60
C LEU A 46 4.68 -0.22 26.48
N ALA A 47 4.82 -0.17 27.80
CA ALA A 47 3.74 0.24 28.71
C ALA A 47 3.21 1.65 28.36
N ASP A 48 4.11 2.57 28.02
CA ASP A 48 3.75 3.94 27.61
C ASP A 48 3.24 4.04 26.16
N LEU A 49 3.40 2.97 25.37
CA LEU A 49 3.06 2.94 23.95
C LEU A 49 1.81 2.12 23.65
N VAL A 50 1.28 1.38 24.63
CA VAL A 50 0.14 0.49 24.45
C VAL A 50 -1.12 1.10 25.05
N ILE A 51 -2.19 1.08 24.28
CA ILE A 51 -3.53 1.52 24.65
C ILE A 51 -4.39 0.25 24.82
N SER A 52 -4.97 0.08 26.00
CA SER A 52 -5.85 -1.07 26.32
C SER A 52 -7.18 -0.67 26.97
N ASP A 53 -7.28 0.55 27.51
CA ASP A 53 -8.51 1.10 28.07
C ASP A 53 -9.26 1.94 27.03
N PHE A 54 -10.08 1.29 26.23
CA PHE A 54 -10.87 1.95 25.19
C PHE A 54 -12.18 2.51 25.76
N GLY A 55 -12.19 3.80 26.09
CA GLY A 55 -13.38 4.50 26.60
C GLY A 55 -14.48 4.68 25.56
N PHE A 56 -15.69 4.20 25.85
CA PHE A 56 -16.85 4.30 24.95
C PHE A 56 -17.32 5.74 24.72
N GLN A 57 -17.25 6.58 25.77
CA GLN A 57 -17.59 8.00 25.67
C GLN A 57 -16.69 8.72 24.67
N ASN A 58 -15.37 8.53 24.78
CA ASN A 58 -14.41 9.12 23.85
C ASN A 58 -14.66 8.65 22.41
N ALA A 59 -14.98 7.37 22.22
CA ALA A 59 -15.31 6.84 20.90
C ALA A 59 -16.59 7.47 20.32
N PHE A 60 -17.62 7.68 21.15
CA PHE A 60 -18.86 8.35 20.76
C PHE A 60 -18.61 9.82 20.38
N GLU A 61 -17.91 10.57 21.21
CA GLU A 61 -17.55 11.97 20.96
C GLU A 61 -16.72 12.11 19.69
N THR A 62 -15.72 11.25 19.51
CA THR A 62 -14.88 11.21 18.30
C THR A 62 -15.72 10.91 17.06
N ALA A 63 -16.67 9.97 17.14
CA ALA A 63 -17.55 9.65 16.02
C ALA A 63 -18.47 10.84 15.65
N MET A 64 -19.00 11.54 16.65
CA MET A 64 -19.80 12.75 16.44
C MET A 64 -18.98 13.88 15.82
N GLU A 65 -17.74 14.10 16.27
CA GLU A 65 -16.86 15.13 15.71
C GLU A 65 -16.42 14.80 14.28
N PHE A 66 -15.96 13.57 14.06
CA PHE A 66 -15.36 13.16 12.79
C PHE A 66 -16.43 12.88 11.73
N PHE A 67 -17.41 12.00 12.03
CA PHE A 67 -18.43 11.58 11.06
C PHE A 67 -19.66 12.49 11.05
N GLY A 68 -19.90 13.26 12.12
CA GLY A 68 -21.14 14.02 12.31
C GLY A 68 -22.34 13.16 12.72
N SER A 69 -22.12 11.89 13.08
CA SER A 69 -23.16 10.93 13.44
C SER A 69 -22.59 9.81 14.30
N SER A 70 -23.36 9.34 15.28
CA SER A 70 -23.04 8.16 16.08
C SER A 70 -23.35 6.85 15.36
N LYS A 71 -24.19 6.85 14.32
CA LYS A 71 -24.46 5.69 13.47
C LYS A 71 -23.95 5.94 12.06
N VAL A 72 -23.05 5.07 11.60
CA VAL A 72 -22.38 5.21 10.30
C VAL A 72 -22.37 3.90 9.53
N LYS A 73 -22.33 3.98 8.21
CA LYS A 73 -22.17 2.80 7.34
C LYS A 73 -20.70 2.45 7.16
N PHE A 74 -20.41 1.16 7.18
CA PHE A 74 -19.10 0.63 6.83
C PHE A 74 -19.19 -0.31 5.62
N ALA A 75 -18.06 -0.45 4.92
CA ALA A 75 -17.83 -1.49 3.93
C ALA A 75 -16.48 -2.15 4.19
N ALA A 76 -16.43 -3.47 4.11
CA ALA A 76 -15.20 -4.26 4.16
C ALA A 76 -15.03 -5.00 2.84
N ILE A 77 -13.93 -4.74 2.14
CA ILE A 77 -13.67 -5.29 0.81
C ILE A 77 -12.58 -6.34 0.89
N ASP A 78 -12.83 -7.44 0.20
CA ASP A 78 -11.86 -8.50 -0.06
C ASP A 78 -11.98 -8.94 -1.52
N GLY A 79 -10.89 -9.48 -2.04
CA GLY A 79 -10.76 -9.93 -3.42
C GLY A 79 -10.58 -11.44 -3.52
N THR A 80 -10.87 -11.99 -4.68
CA THR A 80 -10.50 -13.36 -5.02
C THR A 80 -10.06 -13.44 -6.47
N GLU A 81 -9.04 -14.24 -6.73
CA GLU A 81 -8.50 -14.45 -8.07
C GLU A 81 -8.31 -15.92 -8.39
N TYR A 82 -8.44 -16.26 -9.67
CA TYR A 82 -8.13 -17.58 -10.20
C TYR A 82 -7.48 -17.47 -11.57
N THR A 83 -6.45 -18.28 -11.80
CA THR A 83 -5.86 -18.49 -13.12
C THR A 83 -6.12 -19.92 -13.56
N ARG A 84 -6.79 -20.10 -14.70
CA ARG A 84 -7.12 -21.42 -15.23
C ARG A 84 -6.60 -21.60 -16.65
N PRO A 85 -5.57 -22.44 -16.87
CA PRO A 85 -5.17 -22.83 -18.22
C PRO A 85 -6.23 -23.76 -18.84
N MET A 86 -6.48 -23.57 -20.13
CA MET A 86 -7.43 -24.34 -20.94
C MET A 86 -6.93 -24.39 -22.39
N PHE A 87 -6.25 -25.49 -22.76
CA PHE A 87 -5.52 -25.61 -24.04
C PHE A 87 -4.55 -24.42 -24.23
N ASP A 88 -4.57 -23.78 -25.41
CA ASP A 88 -3.74 -22.61 -25.72
C ASP A 88 -4.27 -21.29 -25.12
N LEU A 89 -5.31 -21.36 -24.28
CA LEU A 89 -5.93 -20.22 -23.61
C LEU A 89 -5.65 -20.27 -22.10
N VAL A 90 -5.48 -19.10 -21.49
CA VAL A 90 -5.51 -18.91 -20.04
C VAL A 90 -6.67 -17.98 -19.71
N ILE A 91 -7.49 -18.39 -18.76
CA ILE A 91 -8.57 -17.55 -18.23
C ILE A 91 -8.08 -16.98 -16.90
N PHE A 92 -7.96 -15.66 -16.84
CA PHE A 92 -7.71 -14.92 -15.60
C PHE A 92 -9.04 -14.40 -15.08
N PHE A 93 -9.43 -14.84 -13.90
CA PHE A 93 -10.62 -14.36 -13.21
C PHE A 93 -10.22 -13.59 -11.97
N SER A 94 -10.91 -12.47 -11.74
CA SER A 94 -10.76 -11.68 -10.52
C SER A 94 -12.11 -11.12 -10.12
N ASP A 95 -12.37 -11.11 -8.82
CA ASP A 95 -13.56 -10.52 -8.20
C ASP A 95 -13.15 -9.72 -6.97
N ALA A 96 -13.91 -8.68 -6.66
CA ALA A 96 -13.85 -7.96 -5.40
C ALA A 96 -15.27 -7.75 -4.89
N CYS A 97 -15.51 -8.04 -3.61
CA CYS A 97 -16.83 -7.96 -3.00
C CYS A 97 -16.76 -7.20 -1.68
N ALA A 98 -17.85 -6.49 -1.35
CA ALA A 98 -17.98 -5.69 -0.15
C ALA A 98 -19.03 -6.26 0.83
N ALA A 99 -18.59 -6.58 2.04
CA ALA A 99 -19.47 -6.75 3.19
C ALA A 99 -19.85 -5.38 3.75
N LYS A 100 -21.14 -5.02 3.70
CA LYS A 100 -21.65 -3.72 4.15
C LYS A 100 -22.42 -3.86 5.48
N GLY A 101 -22.46 -2.79 6.25
CA GLY A 101 -23.19 -2.76 7.52
C GLY A 101 -23.21 -1.39 8.17
N PHE A 102 -23.64 -1.35 9.43
CA PHE A 102 -23.64 -0.16 10.27
C PHE A 102 -22.84 -0.38 11.55
N ILE A 103 -22.16 0.67 12.00
CA ILE A 103 -21.59 0.77 13.33
C ILE A 103 -22.33 1.90 14.05
N GLU A 104 -22.88 1.59 15.23
CA GLU A 104 -23.49 2.56 16.13
C GLU A 104 -22.61 2.70 17.37
N PHE A 105 -21.96 3.86 17.50
CA PHE A 105 -21.20 4.26 18.67
C PHE A 105 -22.17 4.67 19.78
N ARG A 106 -21.93 4.23 21.02
CA ARG A 106 -22.80 4.45 22.17
C ARG A 106 -21.97 5.02 23.32
N GLU A 107 -22.53 5.99 24.05
CA GLU A 107 -21.84 6.70 25.14
C GLU A 107 -21.33 5.75 26.24
N ASN A 108 -22.18 4.83 26.69
CA ASN A 108 -21.92 4.01 27.89
C ASN A 108 -21.88 2.51 27.59
N ALA A 109 -21.69 2.13 26.32
CA ALA A 109 -21.69 0.72 25.92
C ALA A 109 -20.79 0.49 24.69
N PRO A 110 -20.30 -0.74 24.46
CA PRO A 110 -19.54 -1.09 23.27
C PRO A 110 -20.29 -0.71 21.99
N PRO A 111 -19.61 -0.36 20.89
CA PRO A 111 -20.28 -0.11 19.60
C PRO A 111 -21.11 -1.32 19.16
N LYS A 112 -22.29 -1.06 18.59
CA LYS A 112 -23.16 -2.09 18.00
C LYS A 112 -22.84 -2.21 16.51
N VAL A 113 -22.59 -3.43 16.04
CA VAL A 113 -22.31 -3.72 14.62
C VAL A 113 -23.46 -4.51 14.02
N GLU A 114 -24.01 -4.03 12.91
CA GLU A 114 -25.11 -4.66 12.18
C GLU A 114 -24.68 -4.90 10.73
N TYR A 115 -24.73 -6.13 10.24
CA TYR A 115 -24.42 -6.45 8.84
C TYR A 115 -25.67 -6.38 7.97
N LEU A 116 -25.53 -5.87 6.74
CA LEU A 116 -26.59 -5.95 5.73
C LEU A 116 -26.62 -7.37 5.14
N ALA A 117 -27.81 -7.98 5.10
CA ALA A 117 -28.00 -9.29 4.45
C ALA A 117 -27.62 -9.25 2.96
N GLY A 118 -27.23 -10.40 2.39
CA GLY A 118 -26.93 -10.55 0.96
C GLY A 118 -25.53 -10.12 0.53
N LEU A 119 -24.52 -10.99 0.70
CA LEU A 119 -23.14 -10.74 0.25
C LEU A 119 -22.96 -10.82 -1.29
N VAL A 120 -23.93 -11.39 -2.02
CA VAL A 120 -23.74 -11.83 -3.43
C VAL A 120 -24.67 -11.07 -4.41
N GLU A 121 -25.15 -9.89 -4.04
CA GLU A 121 -25.92 -9.04 -4.97
C GLU A 121 -24.95 -8.18 -5.80
N GLN A 122 -25.21 -8.02 -7.11
CA GLN A 122 -24.36 -7.26 -8.06
C GLN A 122 -24.05 -5.82 -7.60
N GLU A 123 -24.85 -5.24 -6.71
CA GLU A 123 -24.61 -3.91 -6.12
C GLU A 123 -23.44 -3.89 -5.12
N ARG A 124 -22.82 -5.05 -4.83
CA ARG A 124 -21.75 -5.19 -3.81
C ARG A 124 -20.46 -5.79 -4.34
N SER A 125 -20.40 -6.16 -5.61
CA SER A 125 -19.20 -6.78 -6.20
C SER A 125 -18.88 -6.25 -7.59
N VAL A 126 -17.63 -6.43 -8.00
CA VAL A 126 -17.13 -6.14 -9.34
C VAL A 126 -16.20 -7.26 -9.75
N CYS A 127 -16.31 -7.74 -10.99
CA CYS A 127 -15.53 -8.89 -11.43
C CYS A 127 -15.06 -8.75 -12.88
N SER A 128 -14.00 -9.47 -13.22
CA SER A 128 -13.46 -9.56 -14.57
C SER A 128 -13.13 -11.00 -14.90
N CYS A 129 -13.38 -11.36 -16.15
CA CYS A 129 -12.95 -12.63 -16.74
C CYS A 129 -12.19 -12.30 -18.02
N VAL A 130 -10.89 -12.55 -18.03
CA VAL A 130 -9.99 -12.18 -19.11
C VAL A 130 -9.45 -13.45 -19.79
N PRO A 131 -10.00 -13.83 -20.97
CA PRO A 131 -9.43 -14.88 -21.78
C PRO A 131 -8.21 -14.34 -22.56
N VAL A 132 -7.07 -15.01 -22.46
CA VAL A 132 -5.82 -14.62 -23.15
C VAL A 132 -5.14 -15.86 -23.71
N PHE A 133 -4.73 -15.84 -24.98
CA PHE A 133 -3.90 -16.92 -25.52
C PHE A 133 -2.55 -16.96 -24.79
N VAL A 134 -2.04 -18.16 -24.47
CA VAL A 134 -0.81 -18.31 -23.66
C VAL A 134 0.36 -17.54 -24.27
N ASN A 135 0.49 -17.55 -25.60
CA ASN A 135 1.54 -16.82 -26.32
C ASN A 135 1.46 -15.29 -26.18
N LYS A 136 0.30 -14.74 -25.80
CA LYS A 136 0.05 -13.31 -25.55
C LYS A 136 0.28 -12.90 -24.10
N VAL A 137 0.30 -13.84 -23.15
CA VAL A 137 0.55 -13.54 -21.74
C VAL A 137 1.86 -12.75 -21.54
N PRO A 138 2.99 -13.07 -22.21
CA PRO A 138 4.20 -12.25 -22.10
C PRO A 138 4.04 -10.82 -22.61
N GLU A 139 3.15 -10.55 -23.58
CA GLU A 139 2.92 -9.17 -24.06
C GLU A 139 2.21 -8.31 -23.00
N ILE A 140 1.46 -8.95 -22.10
CA ILE A 140 0.66 -8.32 -21.04
C ILE A 140 1.46 -8.24 -19.73
N ASP A 141 2.11 -9.34 -19.35
CA ASP A 141 2.82 -9.47 -18.09
C ASP A 141 4.31 -9.11 -18.23
N GLN A 142 4.65 -7.90 -17.80
CA GLN A 142 6.01 -7.39 -17.91
C GLN A 142 7.03 -8.13 -17.06
N THR A 143 6.62 -8.82 -15.98
CA THR A 143 7.55 -9.64 -15.18
C THR A 143 8.12 -10.77 -16.03
N MET A 144 7.32 -11.31 -16.96
CA MET A 144 7.73 -12.33 -17.92
C MET A 144 8.60 -11.79 -19.05
N LEU A 145 8.40 -10.52 -19.45
CA LEU A 145 9.25 -9.86 -20.46
C LEU A 145 10.66 -9.60 -19.94
N ASP A 146 10.79 -9.07 -18.73
CA ASP A 146 12.10 -8.85 -18.10
C ASP A 146 12.82 -10.22 -17.92
N PHE A 147 12.08 -11.28 -17.55
CA PHE A 147 12.60 -12.65 -17.49
C PHE A 147 13.06 -13.18 -18.87
N ARG A 148 12.34 -12.88 -19.96
CA ARG A 148 12.74 -13.27 -21.32
C ARG A 148 13.94 -12.50 -21.85
N GLU A 149 14.06 -11.21 -21.54
CA GLU A 149 15.25 -10.40 -21.88
C GLU A 149 16.51 -10.97 -21.19
N GLU A 150 16.38 -11.43 -19.93
CA GLU A 150 17.45 -12.14 -19.21
C GLU A 150 17.72 -13.55 -19.76
N ILE A 151 16.69 -14.31 -20.13
CA ILE A 151 16.84 -15.63 -20.78
C ILE A 151 17.48 -15.52 -22.16
N GLN A 152 17.22 -14.49 -22.96
CA GLN A 152 17.92 -14.33 -24.24
C GLN A 152 19.44 -14.17 -24.09
N THR A 153 19.91 -13.78 -22.90
CA THR A 153 21.35 -13.73 -22.57
C THR A 153 21.89 -15.00 -21.91
N SER A 154 21.04 -16.00 -21.59
CA SER A 154 21.44 -17.22 -20.87
C SER A 154 20.83 -18.50 -21.47
N VAL A 155 21.58 -19.61 -21.45
CA VAL A 155 21.12 -20.90 -21.98
C VAL A 155 20.14 -21.55 -20.99
N VAL A 156 18.91 -21.04 -20.90
CA VAL A 156 17.84 -21.57 -20.02
C VAL A 156 16.70 -22.09 -20.89
N LYS A 157 16.14 -23.25 -20.50
CA LYS A 157 15.04 -23.93 -21.22
C LYS A 157 13.85 -22.99 -21.44
N PRO A 158 13.14 -23.08 -22.59
CA PRO A 158 11.88 -22.39 -22.81
C PRO A 158 10.87 -22.73 -21.70
N LEU A 159 10.14 -21.74 -21.21
CA LEU A 159 9.02 -21.94 -20.28
C LEU A 159 7.90 -22.72 -20.97
N THR A 160 7.27 -23.66 -20.26
CA THR A 160 6.08 -24.37 -20.74
C THR A 160 4.85 -23.47 -20.63
N ASP A 161 3.81 -23.78 -21.39
CA ASP A 161 2.57 -22.99 -21.35
C ASP A 161 1.91 -23.00 -19.97
N GLU A 162 1.98 -24.12 -19.24
CA GLU A 162 1.52 -24.19 -17.85
C GLU A 162 2.35 -23.31 -16.93
N SER A 163 3.68 -23.21 -17.12
CA SER A 163 4.51 -22.35 -16.28
C SER A 163 4.28 -20.86 -16.58
N ILE A 164 3.95 -20.51 -17.83
CA ILE A 164 3.54 -19.15 -18.19
C ILE A 164 2.22 -18.79 -17.49
N ALA A 165 1.23 -19.69 -17.54
CA ALA A 165 -0.06 -19.48 -16.89
C ALA A 165 0.08 -19.34 -15.37
N VAL A 166 0.75 -20.30 -14.71
CA VAL A 166 0.85 -20.36 -13.24
C VAL A 166 1.64 -19.18 -12.65
N ASN A 167 2.65 -18.68 -13.37
CA ASN A 167 3.49 -17.59 -12.86
C ASN A 167 3.02 -16.20 -13.29
N SER A 168 1.92 -16.09 -14.04
CA SER A 168 1.41 -14.79 -14.46
C SER A 168 0.73 -14.04 -13.29
N SER A 169 1.03 -12.75 -13.21
CA SER A 169 0.50 -11.81 -12.22
C SER A 169 -0.75 -11.05 -12.70
N ILE A 170 -1.27 -11.36 -13.89
CA ILE A 170 -2.39 -10.62 -14.50
C ILE A 170 -3.64 -10.64 -13.60
N ALA A 171 -4.07 -11.82 -13.15
CA ALA A 171 -5.23 -11.94 -12.27
C ALA A 171 -5.03 -11.15 -10.96
N SER A 172 -3.79 -11.09 -10.45
CA SER A 172 -3.50 -10.46 -9.17
C SER A 172 -3.54 -8.94 -9.28
N TRP A 173 -3.05 -8.41 -10.42
CA TRP A 173 -3.18 -7.01 -10.76
C TRP A 173 -4.62 -6.59 -11.00
N VAL A 174 -5.41 -7.41 -11.69
CA VAL A 174 -6.84 -7.12 -11.93
C VAL A 174 -7.62 -7.15 -10.61
N MET A 175 -7.39 -8.14 -9.74
CA MET A 175 -8.00 -8.22 -8.40
C MET A 175 -7.62 -7.02 -7.53
N THR A 176 -6.32 -6.67 -7.48
CA THR A 176 -5.85 -5.52 -6.70
C THR A 176 -6.48 -4.22 -7.19
N PHE A 177 -6.60 -4.04 -8.51
CA PHE A 177 -7.31 -2.90 -9.08
C PHE A 177 -8.81 -2.93 -8.71
N ALA A 178 -9.45 -4.09 -8.80
CA ALA A 178 -10.88 -4.28 -8.50
C ALA A 178 -11.23 -3.89 -7.06
N GLU A 179 -10.43 -4.31 -6.07
CA GLU A 179 -10.64 -3.95 -4.65
C GLU A 179 -10.61 -2.43 -4.44
N ILE A 180 -9.61 -1.75 -5.00
CA ILE A 180 -9.43 -0.29 -4.85
C ILE A 180 -10.50 0.47 -5.62
N TYR A 181 -10.84 0.00 -6.82
CA TYR A 181 -11.88 0.57 -7.65
C TYR A 181 -13.27 0.45 -7.00
N LEU A 182 -13.59 -0.71 -6.43
CA LEU A 182 -14.82 -0.90 -5.65
C LEU A 182 -14.85 0.01 -4.43
N GLY A 183 -13.74 0.13 -3.70
CA GLY A 183 -13.62 1.06 -2.57
C GLY A 183 -13.90 2.50 -3.00
N TYR A 184 -13.31 2.95 -4.11
CA TYR A 184 -13.56 4.26 -4.69
C TYR A 184 -15.04 4.44 -5.06
N ARG A 185 -15.66 3.47 -5.73
CA ARG A 185 -17.08 3.51 -6.10
C ARG A 185 -17.99 3.65 -4.88
N LEU A 186 -17.79 2.83 -3.86
CA LEU A 186 -18.63 2.83 -2.65
C LEU A 186 -18.51 4.11 -1.83
N VAL A 187 -17.32 4.70 -1.73
CA VAL A 187 -17.12 5.97 -1.01
C VAL A 187 -17.61 7.17 -1.83
N SER A 188 -17.45 7.12 -3.15
CA SER A 188 -17.85 8.24 -4.02
C SER A 188 -19.36 8.31 -4.25
N ASP A 189 -20.09 7.18 -4.17
CA ASP A 189 -21.55 7.16 -4.32
C ASP A 189 -22.27 7.82 -3.11
N PRO A 190 -22.98 8.94 -3.31
CA PRO A 190 -23.75 9.58 -2.26
C PRO A 190 -24.85 8.71 -1.65
N LYS A 191 -25.39 7.73 -2.39
CA LYS A 191 -26.45 6.83 -1.90
C LYS A 191 -25.91 5.79 -0.92
N GLU A 192 -24.69 5.32 -1.16
CA GLU A 192 -24.02 4.37 -0.28
C GLU A 192 -23.64 5.04 1.05
N ASN A 193 -23.07 6.26 1.01
CA ASN A 193 -22.67 7.03 2.19
C ASN A 193 -21.78 6.22 3.16
N ILE A 194 -20.82 5.47 2.61
CA ILE A 194 -19.83 4.75 3.41
C ILE A 194 -18.93 5.74 4.14
N ARG A 195 -18.79 5.57 5.46
CA ARG A 195 -17.93 6.40 6.32
C ARG A 195 -16.74 5.63 6.87
N ILE A 196 -16.77 4.29 6.89
CA ILE A 196 -15.64 3.46 7.28
C ILE A 196 -15.40 2.44 6.17
N LEU A 197 -14.22 2.47 5.57
CA LEU A 197 -13.81 1.52 4.54
C LEU A 197 -12.65 0.67 5.06
N LEU A 198 -12.86 -0.64 5.10
CA LEU A 198 -11.86 -1.63 5.49
C LEU A 198 -11.38 -2.37 4.23
N LEU A 199 -10.07 -2.46 4.04
CA LEU A 199 -9.44 -3.24 2.97
C LEU A 199 -8.51 -4.29 3.58
N ASP A 200 -8.50 -5.53 3.07
CA ASP A 200 -7.53 -6.56 3.48
C ASP A 200 -6.14 -6.33 2.81
N ARG A 201 -5.61 -5.11 2.95
CA ARG A 201 -4.35 -4.67 2.33
C ARG A 201 -3.59 -3.74 3.27
N SER A 202 -2.26 -3.81 3.20
CA SER A 202 -1.38 -2.78 3.76
C SER A 202 -1.32 -1.58 2.80
N LEU A 203 -2.05 -0.50 3.10
CA LEU A 203 -2.13 0.71 2.26
C LEU A 203 -0.76 1.30 1.94
N THR A 204 0.09 1.47 2.96
CA THR A 204 1.45 1.98 2.80
C THR A 204 2.31 1.07 1.91
N SER A 205 2.25 -0.25 2.14
CA SER A 205 3.05 -1.21 1.36
C SER A 205 2.64 -1.22 -0.10
N MET A 206 1.33 -1.22 -0.34
CA MET A 206 0.75 -1.14 -1.67
C MET A 206 1.14 0.16 -2.37
N GLN A 207 0.97 1.32 -1.73
CA GLN A 207 1.38 2.60 -2.30
C GLN A 207 2.88 2.61 -2.66
N THR A 208 3.73 2.08 -1.78
CA THR A 208 5.17 2.00 -2.02
C THR A 208 5.51 1.06 -3.18
N SER A 209 4.84 -0.09 -3.29
CA SER A 209 5.01 -1.03 -4.40
C SER A 209 4.58 -0.38 -5.72
N LEU A 210 3.37 0.17 -5.78
CA LEU A 210 2.84 0.85 -6.95
C LEU A 210 3.76 2.00 -7.41
N MET A 211 4.32 2.76 -6.46
CA MET A 211 5.32 3.78 -6.77
C MET A 211 6.61 3.19 -7.34
N TYR A 212 7.04 2.01 -6.88
CA TYR A 212 8.21 1.33 -7.42
C TYR A 212 7.94 0.75 -8.82
N ASP A 213 6.80 0.07 -9.01
CA ASP A 213 6.40 -0.59 -10.26
C ASP A 213 6.23 0.44 -11.39
N THR A 214 5.74 1.63 -11.05
CA THR A 214 5.61 2.76 -11.98
C THR A 214 6.87 3.63 -12.08
N SER A 215 8.03 3.21 -11.54
CA SER A 215 9.20 4.09 -11.40
C SER A 215 10.04 4.34 -12.64
N TYR A 216 10.11 3.38 -13.54
CA TYR A 216 11.02 3.40 -14.68
C TYR A 216 10.40 4.10 -15.90
N ARG A 217 10.55 5.43 -15.96
CA ARG A 217 9.97 6.29 -17.02
C ARG A 217 10.31 5.84 -18.45
N SER A 218 11.48 5.25 -18.67
CA SER A 218 11.90 4.71 -19.97
C SER A 218 11.10 3.50 -20.44
N LYS A 219 10.40 2.80 -19.53
CA LYS A 219 9.54 1.66 -19.86
C LYS A 219 8.11 2.09 -20.21
N TRP A 220 7.67 3.29 -19.86
CA TRP A 220 6.24 3.67 -19.97
C TRP A 220 5.74 3.67 -21.42
N GLU A 221 6.50 4.24 -22.36
CA GLU A 221 6.11 4.25 -23.78
C GLU A 221 6.33 2.91 -24.48
N LYS A 222 7.32 2.13 -24.01
CA LYS A 222 7.75 0.87 -24.65
C LYS A 222 6.92 -0.32 -24.21
N LYS A 223 6.52 -0.34 -22.93
CA LYS A 223 5.86 -1.48 -22.30
C LYS A 223 4.43 -1.14 -21.83
N GLY A 224 4.03 0.13 -21.77
CA GLY A 224 2.68 0.54 -21.39
C GLY A 224 1.84 1.01 -22.58
N SER A 225 0.52 0.87 -22.43
CA SER A 225 -0.47 1.24 -23.45
C SER A 225 -1.28 2.49 -23.09
N LEU A 226 -1.20 2.98 -21.85
CA LEU A 226 -1.94 4.19 -21.42
C LEU A 226 -1.51 5.47 -22.16
N ILE A 227 -0.23 5.58 -22.52
CA ILE A 227 0.26 6.76 -23.27
C ILE A 227 -0.36 6.76 -24.66
N GLY A 228 -0.95 7.88 -25.05
CA GLY A 228 -1.67 8.06 -26.31
C GLY A 228 -3.14 7.65 -26.25
N CYS A 229 -3.63 7.10 -25.13
CA CYS A 229 -5.06 6.99 -24.91
C CYS A 229 -5.67 8.39 -24.86
N GLU A 230 -6.77 8.60 -25.58
CA GLU A 230 -7.43 9.89 -25.64
C GLU A 230 -8.51 10.01 -24.56
N VAL A 231 -8.50 11.14 -23.86
CA VAL A 231 -9.55 11.52 -22.91
C VAL A 231 -9.97 12.93 -23.24
N ASP A 232 -11.26 13.13 -23.52
CA ASP A 232 -11.83 14.40 -23.99
C ASP A 232 -11.07 14.98 -25.22
N GLY A 233 -10.64 14.11 -26.14
CA GLY A 233 -9.91 14.49 -27.35
C GLY A 233 -8.44 14.88 -27.14
N VAL A 234 -7.89 14.74 -25.92
CA VAL A 234 -6.48 15.00 -25.62
C VAL A 234 -5.76 13.71 -25.25
N PRO A 235 -4.70 13.31 -25.99
CA PRO A 235 -3.94 12.11 -25.67
C PRO A 235 -3.15 12.29 -24.36
N ILE A 236 -3.17 11.25 -23.53
CA ILE A 236 -2.34 11.13 -22.32
C ILE A 236 -0.88 11.00 -22.75
N ASP A 237 0.01 11.78 -22.13
CA ASP A 237 1.45 11.68 -22.37
C ASP A 237 2.22 11.23 -21.13
N VAL A 238 3.55 11.17 -21.27
CA VAL A 238 4.47 10.80 -20.19
C VAL A 238 4.40 11.78 -19.02
N ASN A 239 4.20 13.08 -19.29
CA ASN A 239 4.10 14.09 -18.23
C ASN A 239 2.78 13.96 -17.47
N ASP A 240 1.68 13.59 -18.14
CA ASP A 240 0.41 13.28 -17.48
C ASP A 240 0.57 12.14 -16.46
N LEU A 241 1.18 11.02 -16.85
CA LEU A 241 1.43 9.90 -15.93
C LEU A 241 2.37 10.29 -14.78
N ALA A 242 3.44 11.03 -15.07
CA ALA A 242 4.36 11.52 -14.04
C ALA A 242 3.66 12.48 -13.05
N PHE A 243 2.77 13.32 -13.55
CA PHE A 243 1.93 14.22 -12.75
C PHE A 243 1.01 13.42 -11.82
N GLY A 244 0.28 12.43 -12.35
CA GLY A 244 -0.65 11.61 -11.57
C GLY A 244 0.04 10.77 -10.50
N ARG A 245 1.23 10.25 -10.79
CA ARG A 245 1.99 9.37 -9.89
C ARG A 245 2.35 10.01 -8.53
N HIS A 246 2.40 11.33 -8.45
CA HIS A 246 2.69 12.07 -7.21
C HIS A 246 1.47 12.85 -6.68
N ARG A 247 0.27 12.62 -7.22
CA ARG A 247 -0.94 13.44 -7.03
C ARG A 247 -1.66 13.14 -5.71
N ILE A 248 -1.00 13.41 -4.60
CA ILE A 248 -1.58 13.37 -3.26
C ILE A 248 -1.55 14.78 -2.70
N LEU A 249 -2.71 15.43 -2.61
CA LEU A 249 -2.83 16.82 -2.19
C LEU A 249 -3.68 16.95 -0.94
N ASN A 250 -3.08 17.45 0.14
CA ASN A 250 -3.80 17.86 1.33
C ASN A 250 -3.02 18.96 2.04
N GLU A 251 -3.52 20.19 1.98
CA GLU A 251 -2.86 21.37 2.55
C GLU A 251 -2.76 21.31 4.07
N ARG A 252 -3.79 20.78 4.75
CA ARG A 252 -3.79 20.65 6.21
C ARG A 252 -2.72 19.67 6.69
N LEU A 253 -2.41 18.66 5.88
CA LEU A 253 -1.34 17.70 6.15
C LEU A 253 0.01 18.13 5.57
N GLU A 254 0.06 19.24 4.83
CA GLU A 254 1.22 19.72 4.05
C GLU A 254 1.76 18.67 3.07
N ILE A 255 0.86 17.96 2.38
CA ILE A 255 1.20 16.94 1.38
C ILE A 255 0.94 17.48 -0.04
N PRO A 256 1.90 17.40 -0.97
CA PRO A 256 3.23 16.80 -0.80
C PRO A 256 4.18 17.72 -0.02
N ALA A 257 5.05 17.11 0.78
CA ALA A 257 6.06 17.87 1.50
C ALA A 257 7.02 18.59 0.53
N PRO A 258 7.37 19.87 0.77
CA PRO A 258 8.26 20.66 -0.09
C PRO A 258 9.75 20.27 0.10
N ARG A 259 10.06 18.97 0.05
CA ARG A 259 11.40 18.42 0.28
C ARG A 259 11.63 17.10 -0.45
N GLY A 260 12.89 16.69 -0.53
CA GLY A 260 13.30 15.41 -1.13
C GLY A 260 12.81 15.23 -2.57
N ASP A 261 12.30 14.03 -2.87
CA ASP A 261 11.76 13.65 -4.18
C ASP A 261 10.43 14.35 -4.50
N TYR A 262 9.74 14.88 -3.49
CA TYR A 262 8.43 15.50 -3.63
C TYR A 262 8.48 16.99 -3.97
N LEU A 263 9.62 17.65 -3.70
CA LEU A 263 9.80 19.10 -3.93
C LEU A 263 9.40 19.52 -5.36
N ARG A 264 9.78 18.74 -6.37
CA ARG A 264 9.44 19.05 -7.76
C ARG A 264 7.92 19.15 -7.95
N TYR A 265 7.18 18.19 -7.43
CA TYR A 265 5.73 18.11 -7.60
C TYR A 265 5.00 19.08 -6.67
N ALA A 266 5.53 19.37 -5.48
CA ALA A 266 5.04 20.45 -4.62
C ALA A 266 5.04 21.80 -5.37
N ILE A 267 6.11 22.11 -6.12
CA ILE A 267 6.16 23.32 -6.96
C ILE A 267 5.10 23.28 -8.07
N ILE A 268 4.97 22.14 -8.77
CA ILE A 268 4.01 21.99 -9.88
C ILE A 268 2.57 22.19 -9.38
N TYR A 269 2.20 21.57 -8.26
CA TYR A 269 0.83 21.67 -7.73
C TYR A 269 0.54 23.03 -7.10
N LEU A 270 1.55 23.68 -6.49
CA LEU A 270 1.41 25.07 -6.06
C LEU A 270 1.05 25.99 -7.25
N LEU A 271 1.75 25.83 -8.38
CA LEU A 271 1.53 26.64 -9.57
C LEU A 271 0.25 26.26 -10.33
N GLU A 272 -0.23 25.02 -10.20
CA GLU A 272 -1.54 24.61 -10.73
C GLU A 272 -2.69 25.21 -9.94
N LYS A 273 -2.58 25.27 -8.60
CA LYS A 273 -3.58 25.90 -7.73
C LYS A 273 -3.59 27.42 -7.87
N SER A 274 -2.45 28.01 -8.22
CA SER A 274 -2.32 29.47 -8.35
C SER A 274 -3.04 29.99 -9.60
N GLU A 275 -3.96 30.94 -9.41
CA GLU A 275 -4.65 31.60 -10.54
C GLU A 275 -3.73 32.55 -11.32
N SER A 276 -2.60 32.97 -10.72
CA SER A 276 -1.62 33.85 -11.33
C SER A 276 -0.22 33.23 -11.36
N SER A 277 0.59 33.62 -12.35
CA SER A 277 2.00 33.25 -12.41
C SER A 277 2.79 33.79 -11.21
N LEU A 278 3.68 32.99 -10.62
CA LEU A 278 4.46 33.38 -9.44
C LEU A 278 5.93 33.65 -9.79
N LYS A 279 6.55 34.61 -9.10
CA LYS A 279 8.00 34.81 -9.11
C LYS A 279 8.70 33.75 -8.26
N PHE A 280 10.01 33.58 -8.48
CA PHE A 280 10.83 32.62 -7.72
C PHE A 280 10.74 32.82 -6.19
N ASP A 281 10.81 34.06 -5.72
CA ASP A 281 10.76 34.36 -4.29
C ASP A 281 9.39 34.08 -3.68
N GLU A 282 8.31 34.28 -4.46
CA GLU A 282 6.95 33.93 -4.07
C GLU A 282 6.82 32.42 -3.90
N ILE A 283 7.32 31.62 -4.85
CA ILE A 283 7.33 30.16 -4.76
C ILE A 283 8.09 29.69 -3.51
N CYS A 284 9.27 30.26 -3.24
CA CYS A 284 10.04 29.89 -2.05
C CYS A 284 9.29 30.25 -0.75
N ARG A 285 8.62 31.41 -0.72
CA ARG A 285 7.82 31.85 0.43
C ARG A 285 6.61 30.94 0.68
N GLU A 286 5.83 30.63 -0.36
CA GLU A 286 4.64 29.76 -0.24
C GLU A 286 5.02 28.34 0.21
N LEU A 287 6.18 27.83 -0.23
CA LEU A 287 6.69 26.52 0.21
C LEU A 287 7.45 26.56 1.54
N SER A 288 7.52 27.71 2.21
CA SER A 288 8.28 27.93 3.45
C SER A 288 9.77 27.52 3.34
N ILE A 289 10.40 27.82 2.19
CA ILE A 289 11.80 27.49 1.90
C ILE A 289 12.70 28.72 2.11
N ILE A 290 13.46 28.69 3.21
CA ILE A 290 14.31 29.82 3.62
C ILE A 290 15.80 29.55 3.34
N ASP A 291 16.27 28.30 3.41
CA ASP A 291 17.70 28.01 3.25
C ASP A 291 18.16 28.03 1.79
N GLU A 292 19.33 28.62 1.56
CA GLU A 292 19.92 28.76 0.22
C GLU A 292 20.11 27.42 -0.50
N LYS A 293 20.41 26.35 0.23
CA LYS A 293 20.62 25.02 -0.38
C LYS A 293 19.33 24.49 -0.98
N ARG A 294 18.19 24.61 -0.29
CA ARG A 294 16.88 24.25 -0.83
C ARG A 294 16.41 25.22 -1.90
N GLN A 295 16.65 26.53 -1.77
CA GLN A 295 16.34 27.50 -2.83
C GLN A 295 17.05 27.17 -4.16
N LYS A 296 18.35 26.79 -4.10
CA LYS A 296 19.08 26.29 -5.28
C LYS A 296 18.42 25.05 -5.91
N ARG A 297 17.87 24.15 -5.09
CA ARG A 297 17.12 22.97 -5.59
C ARG A 297 15.79 23.37 -6.23
N VAL A 298 15.05 24.32 -5.64
CA VAL A 298 13.82 24.90 -6.22
C VAL A 298 14.12 25.45 -7.61
N SER A 299 15.15 26.29 -7.75
CA SER A 299 15.55 26.88 -9.03
C SER A 299 15.87 25.80 -10.08
N LYS A 300 16.62 24.75 -9.68
CA LYS A 300 16.92 23.61 -10.56
C LYS A 300 15.66 22.88 -11.02
N PHE A 301 14.70 22.64 -10.13
CA PHE A 301 13.46 21.95 -10.47
C PHE A 301 12.50 22.79 -11.32
N ILE A 302 12.44 24.11 -11.10
CA ILE A 302 11.68 25.03 -11.96
C ILE A 302 12.26 24.99 -13.38
N LYS A 303 13.58 25.25 -13.54
CA LYS A 303 14.24 25.22 -14.86
C LYS A 303 14.04 23.89 -15.59
N LYS A 304 14.17 22.77 -14.86
CA LYS A 304 13.92 21.44 -15.41
C LYS A 304 12.46 21.25 -15.83
N SER A 305 11.50 21.74 -15.04
CA SER A 305 10.08 21.59 -15.34
C SER A 305 9.61 22.50 -16.46
N VAL A 306 10.23 23.68 -16.64
CA VAL A 306 10.05 24.51 -17.84
C VAL A 306 10.60 23.79 -19.08
N LYS A 307 11.82 23.25 -19.01
CA LYS A 307 12.44 22.48 -20.12
C LYS A 307 11.62 21.26 -20.53
N GLU A 308 11.04 20.54 -19.55
CA GLU A 308 10.18 19.38 -19.80
C GLU A 308 8.74 19.75 -20.17
N GLY A 309 8.41 21.05 -20.23
CA GLY A 309 7.12 21.56 -20.67
C GLY A 309 6.00 21.53 -19.62
N PHE A 310 6.28 21.10 -18.38
CA PHE A 310 5.31 21.13 -17.27
C PHE A 310 4.90 22.56 -16.91
N LEU A 311 5.88 23.47 -16.90
CA LEU A 311 5.71 24.87 -16.52
C LEU A 311 5.97 25.78 -17.71
N ALA A 312 5.31 26.92 -17.73
CA ALA A 312 5.60 28.03 -18.63
C ALA A 312 6.30 29.16 -17.87
N GLU A 313 7.29 29.78 -18.50
CA GLU A 313 7.99 30.97 -17.98
C GLU A 313 7.71 32.16 -18.88
N LYS A 314 7.28 33.28 -18.29
CA LYS A 314 7.09 34.56 -18.97
C LYS A 314 7.46 35.70 -18.01
N ASP A 315 8.33 36.60 -18.45
CA ASP A 315 8.77 37.77 -17.66
C ASP A 315 9.26 37.41 -16.24
N SER A 316 10.05 36.33 -16.14
CA SER A 316 10.54 35.76 -14.87
C SER A 316 9.45 35.33 -13.88
N ARG A 317 8.24 35.05 -14.38
CA ARG A 317 7.15 34.44 -13.63
C ARG A 317 6.85 33.06 -14.22
N TYR A 318 6.48 32.14 -13.33
CA TYR A 318 6.23 30.75 -13.64
C TYR A 318 4.74 30.43 -13.45
N SER A 319 4.20 29.61 -14.33
CA SER A 319 2.81 29.12 -14.26
C SER A 319 2.75 27.68 -14.73
N ILE A 320 1.67 26.96 -14.38
CA ILE A 320 1.41 25.66 -14.97
C ILE A 320 1.17 25.82 -16.48
N ASN A 321 1.72 24.93 -17.30
CA ASN A 321 1.38 24.90 -18.72
C ASN A 321 -0.12 24.54 -18.87
N SER A 322 -0.85 25.28 -19.70
CA SER A 322 -2.30 25.13 -19.88
C SER A 322 -2.72 23.71 -20.26
N ARG A 323 -1.86 22.96 -20.98
CA ARG A 323 -2.07 21.54 -21.31
C ARG A 323 -2.30 20.68 -20.06
N TYR A 324 -1.60 20.97 -18.97
CA TYR A 324 -1.62 20.14 -17.76
C TYR A 324 -2.54 20.66 -16.66
N LYS A 325 -3.21 21.82 -16.85
CA LYS A 325 -4.12 22.40 -15.86
C LYS A 325 -5.25 21.45 -15.46
N ASN A 326 -5.74 20.64 -16.39
CA ASN A 326 -6.82 19.68 -16.17
C ASN A 326 -6.34 18.21 -16.15
N THR A 327 -5.04 17.95 -16.03
CA THR A 327 -4.47 16.60 -16.09
C THR A 327 -5.10 15.67 -15.07
N TRP A 328 -5.28 16.11 -13.82
CA TRP A 328 -5.87 15.23 -12.80
C TRP A 328 -7.30 14.82 -13.14
N ILE A 329 -8.11 15.75 -13.67
CA ILE A 329 -9.48 15.47 -14.09
C ILE A 329 -9.49 14.44 -15.22
N ARG A 330 -8.60 14.58 -16.21
CA ARG A 330 -8.46 13.63 -17.33
C ARG A 330 -8.02 12.25 -16.84
N LEU A 331 -7.06 12.16 -15.93
CA LEU A 331 -6.61 10.89 -15.37
C LEU A 331 -7.71 10.19 -14.57
N LYS A 332 -8.53 10.92 -13.82
CA LYS A 332 -9.72 10.35 -13.15
C LYS A 332 -10.69 9.74 -14.15
N LYS A 333 -10.97 10.45 -15.25
CA LYS A 333 -11.85 9.95 -16.33
C LYS A 333 -11.25 8.70 -16.98
N LEU A 334 -9.94 8.69 -17.26
CA LEU A 334 -9.24 7.52 -17.79
C LEU A 334 -9.45 6.28 -16.90
N VAL A 335 -9.17 6.42 -15.60
CA VAL A 335 -9.31 5.32 -14.62
C VAL A 335 -10.76 4.85 -14.52
N LYS A 336 -11.73 5.77 -14.53
CA LYS A 336 -13.16 5.40 -14.51
C LYS A 336 -13.56 4.64 -15.76
N ASN A 337 -13.26 5.16 -16.94
CA ASN A 337 -13.65 4.56 -18.21
C ASN A 337 -13.04 3.16 -18.36
N LEU A 338 -11.75 3.01 -18.06
CA LEU A 338 -11.08 1.71 -18.12
C LEU A 338 -11.53 0.77 -17.00
N GLY A 339 -11.86 1.30 -15.81
CA GLY A 339 -12.39 0.49 -14.73
C GLY A 339 -13.78 -0.07 -15.02
N GLU A 340 -14.68 0.75 -15.57
CA GLU A 340 -15.99 0.30 -16.04
C GLU A 340 -15.85 -0.77 -17.13
N GLN A 341 -14.97 -0.53 -18.12
CA GLN A 341 -14.69 -1.50 -19.17
C GLN A 341 -14.17 -2.82 -18.61
N LEU A 342 -13.25 -2.76 -17.65
CA LEU A 342 -12.56 -3.92 -17.12
C LEU A 342 -13.45 -4.76 -16.20
N LEU A 343 -14.36 -4.13 -15.45
CA LEU A 343 -15.01 -4.73 -14.28
C LEU A 343 -16.55 -4.73 -14.31
N GLU A 344 -17.17 -3.97 -15.21
CA GLU A 344 -18.63 -3.75 -15.18
C GLU A 344 -19.33 -4.00 -16.50
N ARG A 345 -18.63 -3.85 -17.63
CA ARG A 345 -19.25 -3.94 -18.96
C ARG A 345 -19.22 -5.37 -19.50
N PRO A 346 -20.39 -6.06 -19.61
CA PRO A 346 -20.45 -7.44 -20.10
C PRO A 346 -20.36 -7.52 -21.63
N ASP A 347 -20.49 -6.40 -22.34
CA ASP A 347 -20.54 -6.31 -23.81
C ASP A 347 -19.16 -6.15 -24.48
N VAL A 348 -18.09 -6.11 -23.69
CA VAL A 348 -16.72 -5.95 -24.20
C VAL A 348 -16.14 -7.32 -24.53
N GLU A 349 -15.68 -7.51 -25.77
CA GLU A 349 -15.12 -8.78 -26.24
C GLU A 349 -13.90 -9.22 -25.40
N ASN A 350 -12.99 -8.29 -25.09
CA ASN A 350 -11.92 -8.53 -24.12
C ASN A 350 -11.67 -7.28 -23.26
N PRO A 351 -11.87 -7.36 -21.93
CA PRO A 351 -11.82 -6.20 -21.05
C PRO A 351 -10.42 -5.57 -20.91
N LEU A 352 -9.34 -6.30 -21.20
CA LEU A 352 -7.96 -5.76 -21.20
C LEU A 352 -7.54 -5.11 -22.52
N LYS A 353 -8.34 -5.22 -23.59
CA LYS A 353 -8.03 -4.57 -24.86
C LYS A 353 -8.52 -3.13 -24.87
N ILE A 354 -7.68 -2.23 -25.34
CA ILE A 354 -8.01 -0.82 -25.54
C ILE A 354 -7.71 -0.40 -26.98
N LYS A 355 -8.49 0.58 -27.48
CA LYS A 355 -8.24 1.18 -28.79
C LYS A 355 -7.43 2.46 -28.63
N LYS A 356 -6.32 2.56 -29.35
CA LYS A 356 -5.47 3.76 -29.40
C LYS A 356 -5.11 4.02 -30.86
N LYS A 357 -5.44 5.22 -31.37
CA LYS A 357 -5.21 5.62 -32.76
C LYS A 357 -5.75 4.62 -33.82
N GLY A 358 -6.86 3.95 -33.50
CA GLY A 358 -7.47 2.95 -34.38
C GLY A 358 -6.89 1.54 -34.28
N GLU A 359 -5.81 1.34 -33.50
CA GLU A 359 -5.19 0.03 -33.26
C GLU A 359 -5.60 -0.53 -31.89
N GLU A 360 -5.69 -1.86 -31.79
CA GLU A 360 -5.93 -2.56 -30.53
C GLU A 360 -4.62 -2.81 -29.80
N HIS A 361 -4.58 -2.48 -28.51
CA HIS A 361 -3.47 -2.73 -27.63
C HIS A 361 -3.94 -3.41 -26.35
N TRP A 362 -3.05 -4.20 -25.74
CA TRP A 362 -3.29 -4.77 -24.42
C TRP A 362 -2.93 -3.77 -23.33
N LEU A 363 -3.79 -3.65 -22.32
CA LEU A 363 -3.39 -3.12 -21.01
C LEU A 363 -2.41 -4.10 -20.38
N THR A 364 -1.24 -3.61 -20.01
CA THR A 364 -0.17 -4.41 -19.38
C THR A 364 -0.22 -4.32 -17.86
N THR A 365 0.58 -5.14 -17.18
CA THR A 365 0.70 -5.06 -15.71
C THR A 365 1.22 -3.71 -15.22
N LEU A 366 2.01 -2.97 -16.02
CA LEU A 366 2.38 -1.58 -15.72
C LEU A 366 1.20 -0.62 -15.82
N ASP A 367 0.34 -0.81 -16.82
CA ASP A 367 -0.87 0.00 -16.99
C ASP A 367 -1.83 -0.23 -15.82
N LEU A 368 -2.00 -1.49 -15.40
CA LEU A 368 -2.77 -1.85 -14.20
C LEU A 368 -2.14 -1.27 -12.92
N ALA A 369 -0.82 -1.25 -12.80
CA ALA A 369 -0.14 -0.58 -11.69
C ALA A 369 -0.39 0.93 -11.68
N PHE A 370 -0.36 1.60 -12.84
CA PHE A 370 -0.75 3.01 -12.95
C PHE A 370 -2.20 3.24 -12.58
N MET A 371 -3.12 2.45 -13.15
CA MET A 371 -4.55 2.55 -12.87
C MET A 371 -4.84 2.36 -11.39
N THR A 372 -4.22 1.37 -10.74
CA THR A 372 -4.36 1.10 -9.31
C THR A 372 -3.81 2.25 -8.46
N LEU A 373 -2.64 2.79 -8.80
CA LEU A 373 -2.05 3.92 -8.09
C LEU A 373 -2.93 5.17 -8.16
N LEU A 374 -3.40 5.51 -9.37
CA LEU A 374 -4.25 6.67 -9.59
C LEU A 374 -5.60 6.47 -8.90
N CYS A 375 -6.16 5.26 -8.95
CA CYS A 375 -7.41 4.92 -8.24
C CYS A 375 -7.26 5.00 -6.72
N LEU A 376 -6.13 4.54 -6.16
CA LEU A 376 -5.83 4.69 -4.73
C LEU A 376 -5.83 6.17 -4.33
N TYR A 377 -5.22 7.05 -5.13
CA TYR A 377 -5.24 8.49 -4.85
C TYR A 377 -6.64 9.10 -5.01
N MET A 378 -7.42 8.63 -5.98
CA MET A 378 -8.84 9.00 -6.10
C MET A 378 -9.63 8.60 -4.86
N LEU A 379 -9.42 7.39 -4.33
CA LEU A 379 -10.04 6.90 -3.11
C LEU A 379 -9.65 7.74 -1.89
N ILE A 380 -8.35 8.01 -1.69
CA ILE A 380 -7.87 8.85 -0.59
C ILE A 380 -8.51 10.25 -0.65
N GLU A 381 -8.56 10.86 -1.84
CA GLU A 381 -9.16 12.17 -2.04
C GLU A 381 -10.66 12.17 -1.68
N GLU A 382 -11.42 11.16 -2.11
CA GLU A 382 -12.83 11.04 -1.77
C GLU A 382 -13.05 10.75 -0.28
N CYS A 383 -12.20 9.94 0.35
CA CYS A 383 -12.24 9.72 1.79
C CYS A 383 -12.07 11.03 2.57
N TRP A 384 -11.11 11.88 2.19
CA TRP A 384 -10.94 13.19 2.82
C TRP A 384 -12.15 14.10 2.62
N LYS A 385 -12.70 14.19 1.39
CA LYS A 385 -13.89 15.01 1.11
C LYS A 385 -15.11 14.58 1.90
N LYS A 386 -15.29 13.26 2.04
CA LYS A 386 -16.45 12.67 2.71
C LYS A 386 -16.25 12.52 4.22
N LYS A 387 -15.05 12.77 4.76
CA LYS A 387 -14.68 12.37 6.13
C LYS A 387 -14.94 10.86 6.35
N ALA A 388 -14.53 10.05 5.38
CA ALA A 388 -14.53 8.60 5.50
C ALA A 388 -13.17 8.13 6.02
N LEU A 389 -13.19 7.18 6.95
CA LEU A 389 -12.02 6.55 7.51
C LEU A 389 -11.60 5.37 6.63
N LEU A 390 -10.41 5.45 6.04
CA LEU A 390 -9.82 4.41 5.21
C LEU A 390 -8.83 3.59 6.05
N ILE A 391 -9.11 2.30 6.23
CA ILE A 391 -8.31 1.40 7.07
C ILE A 391 -7.85 0.22 6.22
N GLY A 392 -6.53 0.02 6.20
CA GLY A 392 -5.94 -1.22 5.70
C GLY A 392 -5.67 -2.17 6.85
N ILE A 393 -6.20 -3.38 6.77
CA ILE A 393 -5.92 -4.46 7.73
C ILE A 393 -4.94 -5.42 7.05
N THR A 394 -3.95 -5.90 7.78
CA THR A 394 -2.99 -6.87 7.25
C THR A 394 -2.88 -8.03 8.20
N LYS A 395 -3.21 -9.22 7.72
CA LYS A 395 -2.96 -10.47 8.44
C LYS A 395 -1.53 -10.93 8.18
N ASP A 396 -0.97 -11.67 9.11
CA ASP A 396 0.32 -12.36 8.95
C ASP A 396 1.49 -11.46 8.49
N THR A 397 1.62 -10.28 9.11
CA THR A 397 2.67 -9.32 8.78
C THR A 397 4.08 -9.83 9.12
N ALA A 398 4.98 -9.75 8.13
CA ALA A 398 6.43 -9.94 8.30
C ALA A 398 7.17 -8.61 8.52
N SER A 399 6.43 -7.54 8.83
CA SER A 399 6.99 -6.21 9.10
C SER A 399 7.99 -6.26 10.27
N ARG A 400 8.98 -5.36 10.17
CA ARG A 400 10.06 -5.17 11.14
C ARG A 400 10.31 -3.69 11.42
N ASP A 401 9.38 -2.82 11.01
CA ASP A 401 9.59 -1.37 11.03
C ASP A 401 9.56 -0.75 12.42
N LEU A 402 8.72 -1.25 13.32
CA LEU A 402 8.69 -0.80 14.70
C LEU A 402 10.03 -1.07 15.39
N LYS A 403 10.49 -2.32 15.32
CA LYS A 403 11.73 -2.75 15.97
C LYS A 403 12.97 -2.13 15.35
N ASN A 404 13.10 -2.14 14.02
CA ASN A 404 14.36 -1.80 13.37
C ASN A 404 14.49 -0.31 13.00
N GLN A 405 13.37 0.43 12.94
CA GLN A 405 13.37 1.83 12.55
C GLN A 405 12.75 2.73 13.61
N VAL A 406 11.48 2.53 13.96
CA VAL A 406 10.74 3.46 14.84
C VAL A 406 11.40 3.54 16.23
N ILE A 407 11.59 2.40 16.90
CA ILE A 407 12.20 2.37 18.24
C ILE A 407 13.61 3.00 18.22
N PRO A 408 14.55 2.58 17.35
CA PRO A 408 15.88 3.19 17.32
C PRO A 408 15.85 4.70 17.01
N VAL A 409 15.02 5.15 16.07
CA VAL A 409 14.95 6.59 15.74
C VAL A 409 14.38 7.38 16.91
N CYS A 410 13.29 6.94 17.53
CA CYS A 410 12.69 7.64 18.66
C CYS A 410 13.61 7.66 19.89
N VAL A 411 14.29 6.55 20.19
CA VAL A 411 15.26 6.47 21.30
C VAL A 411 16.48 7.36 21.04
N ASN A 412 17.06 7.31 19.84
CA ASN A 412 18.23 8.12 19.49
C ASN A 412 17.93 9.63 19.50
N ASN A 413 16.66 10.01 19.29
CA ASN A 413 16.21 11.39 19.32
C ASN A 413 15.62 11.81 20.68
N ASN A 414 15.75 10.98 21.72
CA ASN A 414 15.19 11.21 23.06
C ASN A 414 13.67 11.48 23.06
N ILE A 415 12.95 10.94 22.07
CA ILE A 415 11.48 10.94 22.05
C ILE A 415 10.96 9.89 23.03
N TRP A 416 11.61 8.72 23.06
CA TRP A 416 11.31 7.64 24.00
C TRP A 416 12.50 7.38 24.92
N ASN A 417 12.21 6.79 26.07
CA ASN A 417 13.21 6.43 27.07
C ASN A 417 14.30 5.54 26.48
N ARG A 418 15.53 5.73 26.96
CA ARG A 418 16.66 4.91 26.52
C ARG A 418 16.43 3.45 26.90
N ILE A 419 16.55 2.58 25.92
CA ILE A 419 16.51 1.13 26.10
C ILE A 419 17.88 0.52 25.82
N ASP A 420 18.11 -0.64 26.42
CA ASP A 420 19.26 -1.47 26.08
C ASP A 420 19.09 -2.03 24.66
N GLN A 421 19.82 -1.45 23.69
CA GLN A 421 19.77 -1.89 22.29
C GLN A 421 20.23 -3.35 22.11
N SER A 422 21.02 -3.90 23.05
CA SER A 422 21.41 -5.31 23.00
C SER A 422 20.24 -6.25 23.29
N LYS A 423 19.28 -5.84 24.12
CA LYS A 423 18.03 -6.61 24.34
C LYS A 423 17.12 -6.55 23.12
N LEU A 424 17.03 -5.38 22.47
CA LEU A 424 16.23 -5.24 21.24
C LEU A 424 16.80 -6.12 20.12
N SER A 425 18.11 -6.21 19.95
CA SER A 425 18.71 -7.05 18.90
C SER A 425 18.42 -8.55 19.10
N GLN A 426 18.31 -9.01 20.35
CA GLN A 426 17.96 -10.40 20.69
C GLN A 426 16.47 -10.73 20.53
N ALA A 427 15.60 -9.71 20.45
CA ALA A 427 14.16 -9.90 20.28
C ALA A 427 13.83 -10.65 18.97
N PRO A 428 12.61 -11.22 18.83
CA PRO A 428 12.14 -11.81 17.58
C PRO A 428 12.31 -10.89 16.37
N ASN A 429 12.40 -11.48 15.19
CA ASN A 429 12.76 -10.74 13.97
C ASN A 429 11.63 -9.87 13.43
N THR A 430 10.37 -10.27 13.61
CA THR A 430 9.19 -9.53 13.14
C THR A 430 8.52 -8.81 14.28
N ASP A 431 7.94 -7.65 13.98
CA ASP A 431 7.20 -6.84 14.95
C ASP A 431 6.01 -7.62 15.52
N ARG A 432 5.32 -8.41 14.67
CA ARG A 432 4.26 -9.32 15.12
C ARG A 432 4.77 -10.26 16.22
N MET A 433 5.85 -10.99 15.96
CA MET A 433 6.35 -11.95 16.94
C MET A 433 6.83 -11.23 18.21
N PHE A 434 7.51 -10.09 18.05
CA PHE A 434 7.97 -9.27 19.16
C PHE A 434 6.81 -8.85 20.09
N LEU A 435 5.76 -8.24 19.52
CA LEU A 435 4.60 -7.77 20.26
C LEU A 435 3.74 -8.93 20.80
N GLN A 436 3.55 -9.99 20.02
CA GLN A 436 2.78 -11.17 20.42
C GLN A 436 3.45 -11.87 21.61
N SER A 437 4.79 -11.96 21.62
CA SER A 437 5.53 -12.50 22.76
C SER A 437 5.41 -11.61 23.98
N ILE A 438 5.57 -10.28 23.85
CA ILE A 438 5.43 -9.37 25.00
C ILE A 438 4.03 -9.46 25.60
N SER A 439 3.00 -9.47 24.75
CA SER A 439 1.61 -9.66 25.17
C SER A 439 1.41 -11.00 25.89
N LEU A 440 2.00 -12.09 25.39
CA LEU A 440 1.92 -13.41 26.01
C LEU A 440 2.57 -13.45 27.40
N PHE A 441 3.77 -12.89 27.59
CA PHE A 441 4.46 -12.93 28.89
C PHE A 441 3.94 -11.93 29.92
N ASN A 442 3.18 -10.94 29.46
CA ASN A 442 2.58 -9.90 30.30
C ASN A 442 1.05 -9.98 30.27
N TYR A 443 0.50 -11.18 30.09
CA TYR A 443 -0.94 -11.40 29.89
C TYR A 443 -1.81 -10.84 31.03
N GLU A 444 -1.28 -10.79 32.25
CA GLU A 444 -1.96 -10.24 33.44
C GLU A 444 -2.04 -8.71 33.42
N LYS A 445 -1.05 -8.05 32.81
CA LYS A 445 -0.92 -6.59 32.76
C LYS A 445 -1.47 -5.99 31.47
N LEU A 446 -1.51 -6.80 30.40
CA LEU A 446 -1.96 -6.39 29.09
C LEU A 446 -3.15 -7.25 28.63
N PRO A 447 -4.39 -6.91 29.00
CA PRO A 447 -5.56 -7.61 28.49
C PRO A 447 -5.82 -7.27 27.01
N ALA A 448 -6.40 -8.21 26.25
CA ALA A 448 -6.96 -7.92 24.94
C ALA A 448 -8.41 -7.39 25.06
N PRO A 449 -8.85 -6.45 24.22
CA PRO A 449 -8.12 -5.87 23.11
C PRO A 449 -7.09 -4.82 23.55
N TRP A 450 -6.01 -4.69 22.76
CA TRP A 450 -5.06 -3.57 22.89
C TRP A 450 -4.56 -3.13 21.51
N SER A 451 -4.08 -1.89 21.43
CA SER A 451 -3.41 -1.31 20.27
C SER A 451 -2.11 -0.63 20.67
N LEU A 452 -1.15 -0.53 19.75
CA LEU A 452 -0.02 0.38 19.91
C LEU A 452 -0.48 1.81 19.56
N ILE A 453 0.22 2.83 20.07
CA ILE A 453 0.12 4.17 19.51
C ILE A 453 0.46 4.15 18.01
N GLU A 454 -0.20 5.03 17.28
CA GLU A 454 0.02 5.20 15.85
C GLU A 454 1.35 5.92 15.58
N TYR A 455 2.06 5.48 14.55
CA TYR A 455 3.27 6.16 14.07
C TYR A 455 3.22 6.36 12.55
N ASP A 456 3.93 7.37 12.07
CA ASP A 456 4.00 7.68 10.65
C ASP A 456 4.65 6.53 9.88
N SER A 457 4.00 6.08 8.80
CA SER A 457 4.52 5.02 7.96
C SER A 457 5.88 5.35 7.34
N ALA A 458 6.24 6.63 7.21
CA ALA A 458 7.53 7.08 6.67
C ALA A 458 8.74 6.47 7.39
N PHE A 459 8.62 6.17 8.69
CA PHE A 459 9.67 5.52 9.48
C PHE A 459 10.14 4.21 8.86
N ARG A 460 9.27 3.46 8.18
CA ARG A 460 9.63 2.19 7.51
C ARG A 460 10.82 2.33 6.57
N THR A 461 10.98 3.50 5.95
CA THR A 461 12.06 3.76 5.00
C THR A 461 13.24 4.52 5.59
N ILE A 462 13.15 4.98 6.84
CA ILE A 462 14.23 5.71 7.50
C ILE A 462 15.31 4.73 7.97
N VAL A 463 16.59 5.09 7.79
CA VAL A 463 17.71 4.36 8.38
C VAL A 463 18.17 5.10 9.64
N PRO A 464 18.09 4.49 10.83
CA PRO A 464 18.53 5.13 12.08
C PRO A 464 19.98 5.63 12.01
N ASP A 465 20.28 6.75 12.68
CA ASP A 465 21.66 7.23 12.82
C ASP A 465 22.41 6.39 13.85
N PHE A 466 23.26 5.47 13.38
CA PHE A 466 24.08 4.59 14.22
C PHE A 466 25.20 5.33 14.98
N LYS A 467 25.39 6.64 14.72
CA LYS A 467 26.28 7.51 15.51
C LYS A 467 25.52 8.23 16.64
N ASN A 468 24.22 7.98 16.78
CA ASN A 468 23.32 8.57 17.78
C ASN A 468 23.39 10.10 17.85
N ARG A 469 23.57 10.76 16.70
CA ARG A 469 23.54 12.22 16.59
C ARG A 469 22.10 12.70 16.64
N LEU A 470 21.82 13.60 17.56
CA LEU A 470 20.49 14.16 17.78
C LEU A 470 19.99 14.89 16.53
N GLY A 471 18.77 14.58 16.08
CA GLY A 471 18.13 15.19 14.91
C GLY A 471 18.61 14.62 13.57
N PHE A 472 19.42 13.56 13.55
CA PHE A 472 19.93 12.96 12.33
C PHE A 472 19.40 11.54 12.12
N VAL A 473 19.33 11.18 10.85
CA VAL A 473 19.14 9.80 10.35
C VAL A 473 20.28 9.52 9.37
N ASN A 474 20.71 8.26 9.24
CA ASN A 474 21.81 7.91 8.33
C ASN A 474 21.40 7.98 6.86
N GLY A 475 20.10 7.87 6.57
CA GLY A 475 19.59 7.94 5.21
C GLY A 475 18.22 7.29 5.10
N ALA A 476 17.94 6.77 3.91
CA ALA A 476 16.70 6.07 3.62
C ALA A 476 16.94 4.79 2.83
N ILE A 477 16.14 3.76 3.08
CA ILE A 477 16.14 2.51 2.32
C ILE A 477 15.83 2.83 0.86
N LYS A 478 16.63 2.29 -0.06
CA LYS A 478 16.57 2.60 -1.50
C LYS A 478 16.67 4.12 -1.81
N ASN A 479 17.28 4.90 -0.92
CA ASN A 479 17.44 6.36 -1.02
C ASN A 479 16.13 7.14 -1.17
N LYS A 480 15.01 6.61 -0.66
CA LYS A 480 13.70 7.25 -0.72
C LYS A 480 12.98 7.18 0.60
N VAL A 481 12.52 8.32 1.09
CA VAL A 481 11.54 8.40 2.17
C VAL A 481 10.17 8.47 1.52
N ILE A 482 9.26 7.57 1.91
CA ILE A 482 7.87 7.59 1.43
C ILE A 482 7.14 8.84 1.96
N PRO A 483 5.96 9.22 1.43
CA PRO A 483 5.29 10.44 1.86
C PRO A 483 4.96 10.37 3.36
N GLU A 484 5.50 11.32 4.13
CA GLU A 484 5.10 11.56 5.51
C GLU A 484 3.65 12.04 5.58
N ARG A 485 3.02 11.82 6.75
CA ARG A 485 1.66 12.24 7.12
C ARG A 485 0.54 11.67 6.27
N LEU A 486 0.86 10.81 5.30
CA LEU A 486 -0.14 10.19 4.43
C LEU A 486 -0.83 9.00 5.11
N PHE A 487 -0.04 8.12 5.73
CA PHE A 487 -0.54 6.94 6.42
C PHE A 487 0.12 6.80 7.78
N VAL A 488 -0.69 6.53 8.78
CA VAL A 488 -0.24 6.05 10.09
C VAL A 488 -0.38 4.54 10.16
N LYS A 489 0.42 3.93 11.02
CA LYS A 489 0.40 2.49 11.27
C LYS A 489 0.31 2.24 12.77
N SER A 490 -0.44 1.21 13.14
CA SER A 490 -0.50 0.66 14.49
C SER A 490 -0.54 -0.86 14.41
N TYR A 491 -0.31 -1.51 15.54
CA TYR A 491 -0.49 -2.95 15.73
C TYR A 491 -1.60 -3.19 16.74
N ILE A 492 -2.43 -4.19 16.50
CA ILE A 492 -3.55 -4.51 17.39
C ILE A 492 -3.60 -6.00 17.73
N GLN A 493 -4.12 -6.33 18.91
CA GLN A 493 -4.54 -7.68 19.25
C GLN A 493 -5.98 -7.62 19.78
N LEU A 494 -6.86 -8.38 19.15
CA LEU A 494 -8.31 -8.18 19.30
C LEU A 494 -8.96 -9.08 20.35
N SER A 495 -8.41 -10.28 20.60
CA SER A 495 -9.10 -11.23 21.49
C SER A 495 -8.15 -12.17 22.24
N GLN A 496 -8.68 -12.69 23.34
CA GLN A 496 -8.08 -13.74 24.16
C GLN A 496 -9.16 -14.76 24.56
N ALA A 497 -8.76 -15.99 24.84
CA ALA A 497 -9.67 -17.02 25.31
C ALA A 497 -10.10 -16.72 26.76
N LYS A 498 -11.38 -17.00 27.07
CA LYS A 498 -11.91 -16.79 28.42
C LYS A 498 -11.33 -17.76 29.46
N TYR A 499 -11.03 -18.99 29.05
CA TYR A 499 -10.56 -20.05 29.94
C TYR A 499 -9.05 -20.03 30.15
N ASP A 500 -8.30 -19.45 29.22
CA ASP A 500 -6.85 -19.28 29.30
C ASP A 500 -6.45 -17.95 28.64
N PRO A 501 -6.20 -16.89 29.44
CA PRO A 501 -5.78 -15.60 28.93
C PRO A 501 -4.45 -15.63 28.14
N GLN A 502 -3.66 -16.70 28.20
CA GLN A 502 -2.45 -16.85 27.38
C GLN A 502 -2.77 -17.26 25.94
N LEU A 503 -3.94 -17.87 25.69
CA LEU A 503 -4.40 -18.16 24.34
C LEU A 503 -5.02 -16.89 23.74
N ARG A 504 -4.29 -16.26 22.82
CA ARG A 504 -4.62 -14.95 22.25
C ARG A 504 -4.63 -14.99 20.73
N SER A 505 -5.39 -14.09 20.11
CA SER A 505 -5.34 -13.90 18.65
C SER A 505 -3.95 -13.46 18.21
N ASN A 506 -3.64 -13.58 16.92
CA ASN A 506 -2.43 -12.97 16.39
C ASN A 506 -2.47 -11.45 16.51
N VAL A 507 -1.28 -10.84 16.62
CA VAL A 507 -1.12 -9.39 16.43
C VAL A 507 -1.22 -9.12 14.93
N LEU A 508 -2.05 -8.13 14.58
CA LEU A 508 -2.28 -7.66 13.21
C LEU A 508 -1.43 -6.42 12.93
#